data_AF-A0A7V3JQL9-F1
#
_entry.id   AF-A0A7V3JQL9-F1
#
_cell.length_a   1.000
_cell.length_b   1.000
_cell.length_c   1.000
_cell.angle_alpha   90.00
_cell.angle_beta   90.00
_cell.angle_gamma   90.00
#
_symmetry.space_group_name_H-M   'P 1'
#
loop_
_entity.id
_entity.type
_entity.pdbx_description
1 polymer ?
#
loop_
_entity_poly.entity_id
_entity_poly.type
_entity_poly.pdbx_seq_one_letter_code
_entity_poly.pdbx_strand_id
1 'polypeptide(L)'
;MLRLRWISAPVLGMLAVGVLPAMGAEGRLRFVFITCCRDEAFFGPLKQGMRDAARAMDVDCEFTGTPGVDVAAQAALVRKAVAQ
;
A
#
# COMPACT_ATOMS: atom_id res chain seq x y z
N MET A 1 -60.53 20.23 17.38
CA MET A 1 -59.32 19.43 17.66
C MET A 1 -59.48 18.06 17.00
N LEU A 2 -58.94 17.87 15.78
CA LEU A 2 -58.46 16.61 15.20
C LEU A 2 -58.21 16.82 13.69
N ARG A 3 -56.96 16.71 13.23
CA ARG A 3 -56.52 15.85 12.12
C ARG A 3 -55.03 16.05 11.84
N LEU A 4 -54.29 15.14 12.46
CA LEU A 4 -52.93 14.73 12.15
C LEU A 4 -52.79 14.40 10.66
N ARG A 5 -51.88 15.06 9.94
CA ARG A 5 -51.31 14.56 8.67
C ARG A 5 -49.81 14.86 8.67
N TRP A 6 -49.08 14.01 9.37
CA TRP A 6 -47.66 13.80 9.12
C TRP A 6 -47.53 13.18 7.73
N ILE A 7 -46.99 13.92 6.76
CA ILE A 7 -46.50 13.34 5.50
C ILE A 7 -45.03 13.08 5.72
N SER A 8 -44.73 11.91 6.27
CA SER A 8 -43.40 11.30 6.21
C SER A 8 -43.15 10.85 4.77
N ALA A 9 -42.39 11.64 4.01
CA ALA A 9 -41.84 11.20 2.73
C ALA A 9 -40.80 10.11 3.01
N PRO A 10 -40.98 8.86 2.52
CA PRO A 10 -40.00 7.83 2.74
C PRO A 10 -38.86 8.01 1.73
N VAL A 11 -37.66 8.18 2.28
CA VAL A 11 -36.46 7.44 1.92
C VAL A 11 -36.40 6.98 0.46
N LEU A 12 -35.73 7.77 -0.38
CA LEU A 12 -35.04 7.25 -1.56
C LEU A 12 -33.56 7.56 -1.42
N GLY A 13 -32.95 6.92 -0.41
CA GLY A 13 -31.50 6.79 -0.30
C GLY A 13 -31.02 5.90 -1.44
N MET A 14 -30.71 6.53 -2.58
CA MET A 14 -30.03 5.90 -3.70
C MET A 14 -28.59 5.63 -3.26
N LEU A 15 -28.39 4.51 -2.57
CA LEU A 15 -27.09 3.90 -2.37
C LEU A 15 -26.53 3.60 -3.76
N ALA A 16 -25.61 4.47 -4.21
CA ALA A 16 -24.75 4.17 -5.33
C ALA A 16 -24.02 2.87 -4.99
N VAL A 17 -24.43 1.79 -5.64
CA VAL A 17 -23.71 0.51 -5.65
C VAL A 17 -22.36 0.81 -6.30
N GLY A 18 -21.37 1.08 -5.47
CA GLY A 18 -19.98 1.19 -5.90
C GLY A 18 -19.54 -0.17 -6.39
N VAL A 19 -19.41 -0.33 -7.70
CA VAL A 19 -18.62 -1.40 -8.27
C VAL A 19 -17.16 -1.05 -7.98
N LEU A 20 -16.66 -1.48 -6.83
CA LEU A 20 -15.22 -1.53 -6.60
C LEU A 20 -14.69 -2.67 -7.48
N PRO A 21 -13.73 -2.42 -8.40
CA PRO A 21 -13.14 -3.49 -9.16
C PRO A 21 -12.47 -4.46 -8.17
N ALA A 22 -12.61 -5.76 -8.46
CA ALA A 22 -11.97 -6.82 -7.71
C ALA A 22 -10.47 -6.52 -7.57
N MET A 23 -10.00 -6.30 -6.34
CA MET A 23 -8.57 -6.26 -6.05
C MET A 23 -7.99 -7.64 -6.36
N GLY A 24 -7.25 -7.70 -7.46
CA GLY A 24 -6.61 -8.92 -7.92
C GLY A 24 -5.51 -9.39 -6.98
N ALA A 25 -5.40 -10.72 -6.93
CA ALA A 25 -4.49 -11.59 -6.18
C ALA A 25 -4.81 -11.78 -4.69
N GLU A 26 -5.07 -13.04 -4.31
CA GLU A 26 -5.37 -13.53 -2.94
C GLU A 26 -4.16 -13.45 -1.98
N GLY A 27 -3.46 -12.32 -1.93
CA GLY A 27 -2.33 -12.10 -1.03
C GLY A 27 -2.02 -10.63 -0.84
N ARG A 28 -1.52 -10.27 0.35
CA ARG A 28 -1.06 -8.91 0.64
C ARG A 28 0.06 -8.53 -0.34
N LEU A 29 -0.06 -7.38 -1.01
CA LEU A 29 0.98 -6.91 -1.92
C LEU A 29 2.28 -6.66 -1.15
N ARG A 30 3.43 -6.95 -1.79
CA ARG A 30 4.75 -6.75 -1.20
C ARG A 30 5.63 -5.86 -2.08
N PHE A 31 6.24 -4.85 -1.47
CA PHE A 31 7.20 -3.96 -2.11
C PHE A 31 8.60 -4.14 -1.51
N VAL A 32 9.63 -4.22 -2.36
CA VAL A 32 11.03 -4.31 -1.93
C VAL A 32 11.81 -3.14 -2.50
N PHE A 33 12.38 -2.30 -1.64
CA PHE A 33 13.30 -1.23 -2.02
C PHE A 33 14.74 -1.72 -1.92
N ILE A 34 15.48 -1.68 -3.03
CA ILE A 34 16.86 -2.18 -3.12
C ILE A 34 17.79 -1.02 -3.47
N THR A 35 18.56 -0.55 -2.48
CA THR A 35 19.56 0.52 -2.68
C THR A 35 20.97 -0.02 -2.90
N CYS A 36 21.83 0.80 -3.49
CA CYS A 36 23.26 0.52 -3.68
C CYS A 36 24.12 0.78 -2.44
N CYS A 37 23.57 1.34 -1.35
CA CYS A 37 24.30 1.60 -0.09
C CYS A 37 23.33 1.68 1.11
N ARG A 38 22.93 0.52 1.66
CA ARG A 38 21.80 0.41 2.61
C ARG A 38 22.02 1.07 3.99
N ASP A 39 23.28 1.28 4.34
CA ASP A 39 23.71 1.73 5.66
C ASP A 39 23.93 3.25 5.72
N GLU A 40 23.80 3.95 4.60
CA GLU A 40 23.90 5.41 4.55
C GLU A 40 22.75 6.09 5.32
N ALA A 41 23.10 7.08 6.15
CA ALA A 41 22.16 7.82 6.98
C ALA A 41 21.08 8.54 6.15
N PHE A 42 21.40 8.86 4.89
CA PHE A 42 20.49 9.40 3.89
C PHE A 42 19.16 8.63 3.81
N PHE A 43 19.20 7.30 3.99
CA PHE A 43 18.00 6.45 3.87
C PHE A 43 17.14 6.40 5.13
N GLY A 44 17.53 7.03 6.23
CA GLY A 44 16.73 7.06 7.47
C GLY A 44 15.30 7.57 7.23
N PRO A 45 15.12 8.78 6.69
CA PRO A 45 13.81 9.31 6.34
C PRO A 45 13.06 8.45 5.31
N LEU A 46 13.76 7.87 4.33
CA LEU A 46 13.15 7.02 3.31
C LEU A 46 12.54 5.75 3.93
N LYS A 47 13.27 5.08 4.82
CA LYS A 47 12.79 3.89 5.56
C LYS A 47 11.52 4.22 6.36
N GLN A 48 11.43 5.42 6.93
CA GLN A 48 10.23 5.88 7.63
C GLN A 48 9.06 6.08 6.67
N GLY A 49 9.25 6.82 5.58
CA GLY A 49 8.21 7.05 4.57
C GLY A 49 7.67 5.76 3.96
N MET A 50 8.55 4.78 3.70
CA MET A 50 8.14 3.45 3.23
C MET A 50 7.20 2.74 4.21
N ARG A 51 7.53 2.74 5.52
CA ARG A 51 6.68 2.12 6.55
C ARG A 51 5.34 2.82 6.68
N ASP A 52 5.32 4.14 6.57
CA ASP A 52 4.10 4.93 6.69
C ASP A 52 3.16 4.69 5.50
N ALA A 53 3.70 4.66 4.28
CA ALA A 53 2.94 4.31 3.08
C ALA A 53 2.45 2.87 3.11
N ALA A 54 3.29 1.91 3.52
CA ALA A 54 2.93 0.50 3.60
C ALA A 54 1.76 0.27 4.57
N ARG A 55 1.77 0.96 5.71
CA ARG A 55 0.66 0.95 6.68
C ARG A 55 -0.62 1.54 6.11
N ALA A 56 -0.53 2.66 5.39
CA ALA A 56 -1.70 3.33 4.81
C ALA A 56 -2.37 2.52 3.69
N MET A 57 -1.57 1.73 2.95
CA MET A 57 -2.04 0.92 1.82
C MET A 57 -2.35 -0.53 2.19
N ASP A 58 -2.13 -0.91 3.45
CA ASP A 58 -2.18 -2.30 3.94
C ASP A 58 -1.34 -3.29 3.10
N VAL A 59 -0.08 -2.93 2.84
CA VAL A 59 0.87 -3.76 2.08
C VAL A 59 2.09 -4.11 2.94
N ASP A 60 2.86 -5.10 2.50
CA ASP A 60 4.17 -5.43 3.07
C ASP A 60 5.27 -4.60 2.39
N CYS A 61 6.29 -4.18 3.16
CA CYS A 61 7.45 -3.49 2.61
C CYS A 61 8.76 -4.00 3.21
N GLU A 62 9.80 -4.10 2.38
CA GLU A 62 11.17 -4.45 2.76
C GLU A 62 12.14 -3.38 2.25
N PHE A 63 13.06 -2.93 3.09
CA PHE A 63 14.20 -2.14 2.69
C PHE A 63 15.45 -3.00 2.77
N THR A 64 16.17 -3.13 1.65
CA THR A 64 17.41 -3.91 1.56
C THR A 64 18.37 -3.24 0.58
N GLY A 65 19.53 -3.86 0.40
CA GLY A 65 20.57 -3.35 -0.48
C GLY A 65 21.93 -3.92 -0.14
N THR A 66 22.94 -3.40 -0.83
CA THR A 66 24.35 -3.72 -0.60
C THR A 66 24.95 -2.78 0.47
N PRO A 67 25.99 -3.18 1.22
CA PRO A 67 26.68 -2.29 2.17
C PRO A 67 27.31 -1.06 1.50
N GLY A 68 27.74 -1.21 0.25
CA GLY A 68 28.25 -0.15 -0.61
C GLY A 68 27.98 -0.48 -2.09
N VAL A 69 28.44 0.37 -3.00
CA VAL A 69 28.08 0.27 -4.43
C VAL A 69 28.69 -0.99 -5.06
N ASP A 70 27.83 -1.99 -5.30
CA ASP A 70 28.17 -3.24 -5.98
C ASP A 70 27.02 -3.63 -6.92
N VAL A 71 27.24 -3.42 -8.21
CA VAL A 71 26.23 -3.64 -9.25
C VAL A 71 25.85 -5.12 -9.38
N ALA A 72 26.81 -6.03 -9.24
CA ALA A 72 26.56 -7.46 -9.40
C ALA A 72 25.75 -8.00 -8.22
N ALA A 73 26.13 -7.63 -6.99
CA ALA A 73 25.38 -8.00 -5.79
C ALA A 73 23.99 -7.38 -5.77
N GLN A 74 23.85 -6.11 -6.17
CA GLN A 74 22.54 -5.46 -6.27
C GLN A 74 21.64 -6.14 -7.32
N ALA A 75 22.20 -6.51 -8.48
CA ALA A 75 21.46 -7.26 -9.50
C ALA A 75 21.00 -8.64 -8.98
N ALA A 76 21.81 -9.32 -8.17
CA ALA A 76 21.41 -10.57 -7.52
C ALA A 76 20.24 -10.38 -6.55
N LEU A 77 20.24 -9.29 -5.77
CA LEU A 77 19.12 -8.93 -4.89
C LEU A 77 17.83 -8.66 -5.68
N VAL A 78 17.92 -7.93 -6.80
CA VAL A 78 16.77 -7.65 -7.68
C VAL A 78 16.20 -8.94 -8.25
N ARG A 79 17.05 -9.83 -8.80
CA ARG A 79 16.61 -11.13 -9.33
C ARG A 79 15.91 -11.97 -8.26
N LYS A 80 16.44 -11.98 -7.04
CA LYS A 80 15.81 -12.67 -5.90
C LYS A 80 14.44 -12.07 -5.57
N ALA A 81 14.30 -10.75 -5.56
CA ALA A 81 13.05 -10.08 -5.22
C ALA A 81 11.93 -10.31 -6.27
N VAL A 82 12.29 -10.44 -7.55
CA VAL A 82 11.34 -10.67 -8.65
C VAL A 82 10.84 -12.12 -8.72
N ALA A 83 11.65 -13.08 -8.28
CA ALA A 83 11.32 -14.51 -8.38
C ALA A 83 10.45 -15.05 -7.22
N GLN A 84 9.96 -14.18 -6.33
CA GLN A 84 9.15 -14.50 -5.15
C GLN A 84 7.68 -14.17 -5.40
#